data_AF-A0A5J9U5C0-F1
#
_entry.id   AF-A0A5J9U5C0-F1
#
_cell.length_a   1.000
_cell.length_b   1.000
_cell.length_c   1.000
_cell.angle_alpha   90.00
_cell.angle_beta   90.00
_cell.angle_gamma   90.00
#
_symmetry.space_group_name_H-M   'P 1'
#
loop_
_entity.id
_entity.type
_entity.pdbx_description
1 polymer ?
#
loop_
_entity_poly.entity_id
_entity_poly.type
_entity_poly.pdbx_seq_one_letter_code
_entity_poly.pdbx_strand_id
1 'polypeptide(L)'
;MMVRRAVNCSDITVIPDSMLNYPSISVVFPQTWNRSMPMVVQRTVKNVGKVPSAYTPKVDMPAGDVTIDVSPSELVFTEMNQEQSFKVTVWPGQNGRKVVQGALRWVSGTYTVRSPISISFA
;
A
#
# COMPACT_ATOMS: atom_id res chain seq x y z
N MET A 1 7.27 33.28 -17.06
CA MET A 1 6.86 32.61 -18.32
C MET A 1 6.04 31.37 -17.94
N MET A 2 4.71 31.43 -17.99
CA MET A 2 3.86 30.22 -17.84
C MET A 2 3.60 29.68 -19.24
N VAL A 3 4.17 28.52 -19.56
CA VAL A 3 3.91 27.85 -20.84
C VAL A 3 2.55 27.16 -20.70
N ARG A 4 1.48 27.77 -21.24
CA ARG A 4 0.17 27.13 -21.32
C ARG A 4 0.18 26.11 -22.46
N ARG A 5 0.60 24.88 -22.17
CA ARG A 5 0.42 23.75 -23.10
C ARG A 5 -0.98 23.16 -22.91
N ALA A 6 -1.71 22.98 -24.01
CA ALA A 6 -2.88 22.13 -24.01
C ALA A 6 -2.42 20.68 -23.78
N VAL A 7 -3.00 20.02 -22.77
CA VAL A 7 -2.72 18.63 -22.43
C VAL A 7 -3.99 17.83 -22.74
N ASN A 8 -3.84 16.78 -23.53
CA ASN A 8 -4.90 15.81 -23.74
C ASN A 8 -4.77 14.71 -22.68
N CYS A 9 -5.65 14.74 -21.67
CA CYS A 9 -5.61 13.77 -20.58
C CYS A 9 -5.90 12.32 -21.03
N SER A 10 -6.48 12.14 -22.22
CA SER A 10 -6.75 10.81 -22.80
C SER A 10 -5.49 10.11 -23.31
N ASP A 11 -4.43 10.86 -23.62
CA ASP A 11 -3.15 10.33 -24.10
C ASP A 11 -2.20 9.99 -22.94
N ILE A 12 -2.64 10.20 -21.70
CA ILE A 12 -1.86 9.93 -20.48
C ILE A 12 -2.24 8.55 -19.97
N THR A 13 -1.24 7.71 -19.71
CA THR A 13 -1.46 6.42 -19.05
C THR A 13 -2.06 6.65 -17.65
N VAL A 14 -3.29 6.17 -17.45
CA VAL A 14 -3.96 6.23 -16.15
C VAL A 14 -3.24 5.28 -15.20
N ILE A 15 -2.57 5.83 -14.19
CA ILE A 15 -2.03 5.06 -13.08
C ILE A 15 -3.18 4.83 -12.10
N PRO A 16 -3.52 3.58 -11.75
CA PRO A 16 -4.53 3.33 -10.71
C PRO A 16 -4.14 4.05 -9.42
N ASP A 17 -5.10 4.64 -8.71
CA ASP A 17 -4.84 5.33 -7.43
C ASP A 17 -4.11 4.43 -6.44
N SER A 18 -4.38 3.14 -6.49
CA SER A 18 -3.74 2.10 -5.69
C SER A 18 -2.26 1.93 -6.01
N MET A 19 -1.73 2.43 -7.13
CA MET A 19 -0.32 2.37 -7.53
C MET A 19 0.46 3.67 -7.28
N LEU A 20 -0.21 4.75 -6.87
CA LEU A 20 0.48 5.98 -6.43
C LEU A 20 1.31 5.70 -5.19
N ASN A 21 2.54 6.22 -5.11
CA ASN A 21 3.40 6.06 -3.94
C ASN A 21 2.98 6.98 -2.78
N TYR A 22 1.76 6.80 -2.30
CA TYR A 22 1.14 7.61 -1.25
C TYR A 22 1.30 6.92 0.11
N PRO A 23 1.44 7.68 1.23
CA PRO A 23 1.60 7.12 2.57
C PRO A 23 0.35 6.39 3.11
N SER A 24 -0.74 6.33 2.34
CA SER A 24 -1.93 5.51 2.61
C SER A 24 -2.22 4.54 1.46
N ILE A 25 -2.92 3.47 1.79
CA ILE A 25 -3.31 2.43 0.85
C ILE A 25 -4.84 2.42 0.77
N SER A 26 -5.38 2.58 -0.45
CA SER A 26 -6.81 2.44 -0.73
C SER A 26 -6.99 1.31 -1.73
N VAL A 27 -7.90 0.38 -1.43
CA VAL A 27 -8.24 -0.76 -2.28
C VAL A 27 -9.75 -0.80 -2.45
N VAL A 28 -10.21 -0.87 -3.70
CA VAL A 28 -11.64 -0.97 -4.03
C VAL A 28 -11.85 -2.28 -4.74
N PHE A 29 -12.70 -3.16 -4.18
CA PHE A 29 -13.16 -4.37 -4.85
C PHE A 29 -14.51 -4.10 -5.52
N PRO A 30 -14.55 -4.04 -6.87
CA PRO A 30 -15.81 -3.97 -7.60
C PRO A 30 -16.76 -5.14 -7.26
N GLN A 31 -18.06 -4.94 -7.33
CA GLN A 31 -19.07 -5.98 -7.14
C GLN A 31 -18.92 -7.13 -8.14
N THR A 32 -18.38 -6.82 -9.32
CA THR A 32 -18.05 -7.77 -10.41
C THR A 32 -16.69 -8.45 -10.23
N TRP A 33 -15.91 -8.08 -9.21
CA TRP A 33 -14.58 -8.63 -9.00
C TRP A 33 -14.63 -10.10 -8.60
N ASN A 34 -13.72 -10.90 -9.17
CA ASN A 34 -13.56 -12.28 -8.79
C ASN A 34 -13.01 -12.35 -7.35
N ARG A 35 -13.84 -12.76 -6.38
CA ARG A 35 -13.46 -12.86 -4.96
C ARG A 35 -12.31 -13.84 -4.69
N SER A 36 -12.01 -14.75 -5.61
CA SER A 36 -10.86 -15.63 -5.52
C SER A 36 -9.54 -14.96 -5.94
N MET A 37 -9.59 -13.74 -6.49
CA MET A 37 -8.43 -13.01 -6.97
C MET A 37 -8.04 -11.87 -6.01
N PRO A 38 -6.77 -11.80 -5.57
CA PRO A 38 -6.32 -10.70 -4.73
C PRO A 38 -6.11 -9.41 -5.51
N MET A 39 -6.11 -8.29 -4.80
CA MET A 39 -5.55 -7.03 -5.27
C MET A 39 -4.14 -6.83 -4.70
N VAL A 40 -3.20 -6.49 -5.57
CA VAL A 40 -1.79 -6.27 -5.19
C VAL A 40 -1.47 -4.79 -5.31
N VAL A 41 -0.97 -4.22 -4.23
CA VAL A 41 -0.51 -2.84 -4.14
C VAL A 41 0.99 -2.82 -3.94
N GLN A 42 1.74 -2.17 -4.83
CA GLN A 42 3.18 -1.99 -4.70
C GLN A 42 3.51 -0.58 -4.22
N ARG A 43 4.44 -0.47 -3.26
CA ARG A 43 4.95 0.79 -2.73
C ARG A 43 6.46 0.78 -2.69
N THR A 44 7.06 1.95 -2.82
CA THR A 44 8.51 2.15 -2.70
C THR A 44 8.76 3.09 -1.55
N VAL A 45 9.54 2.65 -0.57
CA VAL A 45 9.95 3.46 0.58
C VAL A 45 11.41 3.79 0.49
N LYS A 46 11.74 4.99 0.96
CA LYS A 46 13.10 5.51 1.03
C LYS A 46 13.51 5.65 2.49
N ASN A 47 14.65 5.08 2.86
CA ASN A 47 15.17 5.31 4.21
C ASN A 47 15.81 6.70 4.31
N VAL A 48 15.24 7.54 5.17
CA VAL A 48 15.75 8.88 5.50
C VAL A 48 16.33 8.95 6.92
N GLY A 49 16.42 7.80 7.60
CA GLY A 49 16.91 7.67 8.96
C GLY A 49 18.33 7.12 9.06
N LYS A 50 18.64 6.55 10.23
CA LYS A 50 19.94 5.91 10.50
C LYS A 50 20.08 4.61 9.71
N VAL A 51 21.34 4.24 9.45
CA VAL A 51 21.71 2.96 8.83
C VAL A 51 22.80 2.26 9.65
N PRO A 52 22.84 0.91 9.66
CA PRO A 52 21.85 0.01 9.07
C PRO A 52 20.53 0.01 9.87
N SER A 53 19.41 -0.24 9.19
CA SER A 53 18.11 -0.32 9.84
C SER A 53 17.23 -1.39 9.19
N ALA A 54 16.60 -2.21 10.01
CA ALA A 54 15.61 -3.20 9.58
C ALA A 54 14.22 -2.83 10.11
N TYR A 55 13.21 -3.09 9.28
CA TYR A 55 11.80 -2.86 9.59
C TYR A 55 10.97 -4.11 9.30
N THR A 56 10.20 -4.55 10.28
CA THR A 56 9.26 -5.67 10.15
C THR A 56 7.83 -5.13 9.98
N PRO A 57 7.04 -5.67 9.03
CA PRO A 57 5.66 -5.25 8.84
C PRO A 57 4.76 -5.83 9.93
N LYS A 58 3.81 -5.03 10.40
CA LYS A 58 2.68 -5.44 11.24
C LYS A 58 1.39 -4.89 10.65
N VAL A 59 0.43 -5.77 10.42
CA VAL A 59 -0.88 -5.39 9.88
C VAL A 59 -1.90 -5.36 11.01
N ASP A 60 -2.51 -4.21 11.23
CA ASP A 60 -3.62 -4.04 12.16
C ASP A 60 -4.91 -3.97 11.33
N MET A 61 -5.62 -5.09 11.23
CA MET A 61 -6.91 -5.20 10.54
C MET A 61 -7.93 -5.96 11.38
N PRO A 62 -9.23 -5.65 11.26
CA PRO A 62 -10.29 -6.46 11.84
C PRO A 62 -10.23 -7.90 11.31
N ALA A 63 -10.25 -8.88 12.20
CA ALA A 63 -10.19 -10.29 11.82
C ALA A 63 -11.44 -10.72 11.03
N GLY A 64 -11.24 -11.59 10.03
CA GLY A 64 -12.32 -12.20 9.24
C GLY A 64 -12.89 -11.33 8.11
N ASP A 65 -12.58 -10.03 8.09
CA ASP A 65 -13.10 -9.12 7.06
C ASP A 65 -12.26 -9.11 5.78
N VAL A 66 -10.94 -9.26 5.92
CA VAL A 66 -9.96 -9.24 4.83
C VAL A 66 -8.73 -10.06 5.24
N THR A 67 -8.05 -10.64 4.27
CA THR A 67 -6.71 -11.21 4.47
C THR A 67 -5.70 -10.29 3.80
N ILE A 68 -4.62 -9.96 4.51
CA ILE A 68 -3.55 -9.12 3.99
C ILE A 68 -2.22 -9.84 4.18
N ASP A 69 -1.44 -9.90 3.11
CA ASP A 69 -0.06 -10.38 3.12
C ASP A 69 0.87 -9.25 2.66
N VAL A 70 2.07 -9.19 3.25
CA VAL A 70 3.08 -8.17 2.94
C VAL A 70 4.39 -8.85 2.61
N SER A 71 4.96 -8.51 1.45
CA SER A 71 6.21 -9.07 0.97
C SER A 71 7.16 -7.95 0.50
N PRO A 72 8.45 -7.96 0.91
CA PRO A 72 9.10 -8.94 1.77
C PRO A 72 8.67 -8.84 3.24
N SER A 73 8.97 -9.87 4.03
CA SER A 73 8.68 -9.92 5.47
C SER A 73 9.57 -9.00 6.32
N GLU A 74 10.59 -8.39 5.70
CA GLU A 74 11.45 -7.39 6.32
C GLU A 74 12.04 -6.47 5.25
N LEU A 75 12.19 -5.19 5.57
CA LEU A 75 12.92 -4.22 4.77
C LEU A 75 14.24 -3.87 5.46
N VAL A 76 15.36 -4.21 4.82
CA VAL A 76 16.71 -4.02 5.37
C VAL A 76 17.45 -2.95 4.59
N PHE A 77 17.70 -1.81 5.21
CA PHE A 77 18.42 -0.70 4.60
C PHE A 77 19.86 -0.64 5.13
N THR A 78 20.83 -0.69 4.22
CA THR A 78 22.27 -0.63 4.51
C THR A 78 22.86 0.74 4.21
N GLU A 79 22.21 1.52 3.34
CA GLU A 79 22.68 2.83 2.88
C GLU A 79 21.67 3.94 3.11
N MET A 80 22.16 5.15 3.40
CA MET A 80 21.30 6.33 3.53
C MET A 80 20.62 6.60 2.18
N ASN A 81 19.35 6.99 2.19
CA ASN A 81 18.56 7.24 0.98
C ASN A 81 18.30 6.01 0.10
N GLN A 82 18.62 4.80 0.55
CA GLN A 82 18.30 3.57 -0.16
C GLN A 82 16.77 3.41 -0.26
N GLU A 83 16.33 3.01 -1.46
CA GLU A 83 14.93 2.73 -1.75
C GLU A 83 14.68 1.22 -1.80
N GLN A 84 13.54 0.79 -1.28
CA GLN A 84 13.08 -0.59 -1.39
C GLN A 84 11.60 -0.65 -1.67
N SER A 85 11.20 -1.62 -2.48
CA SER A 85 9.81 -1.88 -2.81
C SER A 85 9.23 -2.99 -1.93
N PHE A 86 7.96 -2.84 -1.56
CA PHE A 86 7.17 -3.91 -0.97
C PHE A 86 5.81 -4.01 -1.66
N LYS A 87 5.20 -5.19 -1.54
CA LYS A 87 3.88 -5.51 -2.05
C LYS A 87 2.95 -5.83 -0.89
N VAL A 88 1.74 -5.30 -0.97
CA VAL A 88 0.63 -5.62 -0.08
C VAL A 88 -0.42 -6.34 -0.92
N THR A 89 -0.65 -7.60 -0.61
CA THR A 89 -1.63 -8.43 -1.27
C THR A 89 -2.87 -8.51 -0.39
N VAL A 90 -4.02 -8.13 -0.93
CA VAL A 90 -5.30 -8.07 -0.20
C VAL A 90 -6.27 -9.05 -0.84
N TRP A 91 -6.81 -9.96 -0.03
CA TRP A 91 -7.91 -10.83 -0.41
C TRP A 91 -9.20 -10.35 0.24
N PRO A 92 -10.30 -10.25 -0.52
CA PRO A 92 -11.59 -9.87 0.02
C PRO A 92 -12.10 -10.99 0.94
N GLY A 93 -12.56 -10.64 2.14
CA GLY A 93 -13.25 -11.58 3.01
C GLY A 93 -14.68 -11.84 2.56
N GLN A 94 -15.38 -12.70 3.30
CA GLN A 94 -16.78 -13.03 3.05
C GLN A 94 -17.77 -12.14 3.82
N ASN A 95 -17.27 -11.33 4.75
CA ASN A 95 -18.12 -10.49 5.60
C ASN A 95 -18.75 -9.36 4.77
N GLY A 96 -20.07 -9.17 4.92
CA GLY A 96 -20.87 -8.20 4.16
C GLY A 96 -20.63 -6.72 4.51
N ARG A 97 -19.45 -6.36 5.04
CA ARG A 97 -19.10 -4.96 5.33
C ARG A 97 -18.83 -4.21 4.02
N LYS A 98 -19.33 -2.98 3.94
CA LYS A 98 -19.08 -2.10 2.78
C LYS A 98 -17.67 -1.52 2.78
N VAL A 99 -17.13 -1.23 3.96
CA VAL A 99 -15.79 -0.64 4.15
C VAL A 99 -15.13 -1.25 5.37
N VAL A 100 -13.83 -1.53 5.26
CA VAL A 100 -12.96 -2.07 6.30
C VAL A 100 -11.72 -1.18 6.38
N GLN A 101 -11.32 -0.79 7.59
CA GLN A 101 -10.21 0.13 7.82
C GLN A 101 -9.21 -0.45 8.81
N GLY A 102 -7.94 -0.11 8.61
CA GLY A 102 -6.83 -0.55 9.44
C GLY A 102 -5.54 0.18 9.11
N ALA A 103 -4.41 -0.44 9.40
CA ALA A 103 -3.10 0.13 9.08
C ALA A 103 -2.01 -0.94 8.89
N LEU A 104 -1.07 -0.65 8.00
CA LEU A 104 0.24 -1.30 7.96
C LEU A 104 1.22 -0.47 8.79
N ARG A 105 1.99 -1.13 9.65
CA ARG A 105 3.07 -0.52 10.41
C ARG A 105 4.39 -1.20 10.07
N TRP A 106 5.38 -0.41 9.68
CA TRP A 106 6.76 -0.84 9.61
C TRP A 106 7.43 -0.52 10.93
N VAL A 107 7.74 -1.55 11.71
CA VAL A 107 8.29 -1.41 13.06
C VAL A 107 9.78 -1.73 13.02
N SER A 108 10.58 -0.78 13.50
CA SER A 108 11.99 -0.95 13.84
C SER A 108 12.15 -0.80 15.36
N GLY A 109 13.33 -1.09 15.90
CA GLY A 109 13.61 -0.93 17.33
C GLY A 109 13.42 0.50 17.85
N THR A 110 13.53 1.52 16.97
CA THR A 110 13.41 2.95 17.35
C THR A 110 12.25 3.68 16.70
N TYR A 111 11.87 3.27 15.48
CA TYR A 111 10.88 3.99 14.68
C TYR A 111 9.71 3.08 14.31
N THR A 112 8.52 3.65 14.24
CA THR A 112 7.34 2.99 13.67
C THR A 112 6.76 3.89 12.59
N VAL A 113 6.76 3.42 11.34
CA VAL A 113 6.13 4.11 10.21
C VAL A 113 4.76 3.50 9.99
N ARG A 114 3.70 4.31 9.98
CA ARG A 114 2.31 3.84 9.85
C ARG A 114 1.70 4.31 8.54
N SER A 115 1.13 3.37 7.79
CA SER A 115 0.33 3.62 6.59
C SER A 115 -1.12 3.18 6.82
N PRO A 116 -2.08 4.12 6.85
CA PRO A 116 -3.50 3.78 6.91
C PRO A 116 -3.92 2.95 5.70
N ILE A 117 -4.80 1.97 5.91
CA ILE A 117 -5.38 1.15 4.86
C ILE A 117 -6.91 1.29 4.91
N SER A 118 -7.52 1.55 3.76
CA SER A 118 -8.97 1.53 3.57
C SER A 118 -9.33 0.57 2.44
N ILE A 119 -10.26 -0.35 2.71
CA ILE A 119 -10.73 -1.35 1.76
C ILE A 119 -12.23 -1.19 1.61
N SER A 120 -12.72 -0.94 0.40
CA SER A 120 -14.14 -0.82 0.11
C SER A 120 -14.61 -1.87 -0.88
N PHE A 121 -15.84 -2.34 -0.71
CA PHE A 121 -16.51 -3.28 -1.60
C PHE A 121 -17.66 -2.53 -2.27
N ALA A 122 -17.50 -2.19 -3.55
CA ALA A 122 -18.36 -1.25 -4.27
C ALA A 122 -18.92 -1.89 -5.55
#